data_AF-A0A6S6UF98-F1
#
_entry.id   AF-A0A6S6UF98-F1
#
_cell.length_a   1.000
_cell.length_b   1.000
_cell.length_c   1.000
_cell.angle_alpha   90.00
_cell.angle_beta   90.00
_cell.angle_gamma   90.00
#
_symmetry.space_group_name_H-M   'P 1'
#
loop_
_entity.id
_entity.type
_entity.pdbx_description
1 polymer ?
#
loop_
_entity_poly.entity_id
_entity_poly.type
_entity_poly.pdbx_seq_one_letter_code
_entity_poly.pdbx_strand_id
1 'polypeptide(L)'
;QEARDMLILRPDDGITMNRDRLLADAKAKALSMVEGFEPPEAIEVSLPGATARTAMEMAVKDFRNMGRATPHDEVVSLALADVLSGGDTDVTETVDEGDLLELERETFMSLVTNDYSLARMEHMLTTGKPLRN
;
A
#
# COMPACT_ATOMS: atom_id res chain seq x y z
N GLN A 1 -16.07 -1.14 14.83
CA GLN A 1 -15.18 -2.10 15.50
C GLN A 1 -14.13 -2.58 14.51
N GLU A 2 -14.55 -3.21 13.42
CA GLU A 2 -13.69 -3.77 12.37
C GLU A 2 -12.59 -2.83 11.83
N ALA A 3 -12.90 -1.56 11.52
CA ALA A 3 -11.90 -0.61 11.03
C ALA A 3 -10.76 -0.31 12.05
N ARG A 4 -11.04 -0.43 13.36
CA ARG A 4 -10.00 -0.31 14.40
C ARG A 4 -9.16 -1.58 14.48
N ASP A 5 -9.79 -2.74 14.32
CA ASP A 5 -9.09 -4.03 14.28
C ASP A 5 -8.17 -4.14 13.05
N MET A 6 -8.55 -3.50 11.94
CA MET A 6 -7.74 -3.37 10.71
C MET A 6 -6.69 -2.26 10.77
N LEU A 7 -6.57 -1.52 11.89
CA LEU A 7 -5.66 -0.37 12.05
C LEU A 7 -5.89 0.79 11.06
N ILE A 8 -7.05 0.85 10.40
CA ILE A 8 -7.45 1.99 9.56
C ILE A 8 -7.78 3.20 10.43
N LEU A 9 -8.38 2.95 11.60
CA LEU A 9 -8.64 3.96 12.62
C LEU A 9 -7.75 3.71 13.84
N ARG A 10 -7.16 4.79 14.36
CA ARG A 10 -6.44 4.76 15.64
C ARG A 10 -7.41 4.58 16.81
N PRO A 11 -6.95 4.08 17.96
CA PRO A 11 -7.80 3.91 19.14
C PRO A 11 -8.49 5.20 19.61
N ASP A 12 -7.82 6.34 19.42
CA ASP A 12 -8.24 7.69 19.80
C ASP A 12 -9.03 8.43 18.71
N ASP A 13 -9.23 7.83 17.53
CA ASP A 13 -10.06 8.40 16.48
C ASP A 13 -11.54 8.43 16.91
N GLY A 14 -12.13 9.61 16.76
CA GLY A 14 -13.53 9.88 17.05
C GLY A 14 -14.47 9.35 15.97
N ILE A 15 -15.66 8.92 16.37
CA ILE A 15 -16.71 8.46 15.45
C ILE A 15 -17.88 9.44 15.50
N THR A 16 -18.21 10.04 14.35
CA THR A 16 -19.39 10.90 14.21
C THR A 16 -20.49 10.14 13.48
N MET A 17 -21.58 9.82 14.20
CA MET A 17 -22.69 9.03 13.63
C MET A 17 -23.56 9.85 12.67
N ASN A 18 -23.74 11.16 12.92
CA ASN A 18 -24.52 12.03 12.06
C ASN A 18 -23.63 12.68 11.00
N ARG A 19 -23.81 12.32 9.73
CA ARG A 19 -23.04 12.86 8.60
C ARG A 19 -23.10 14.39 8.53
N ASP A 20 -24.22 15.01 8.88
CA ASP A 20 -24.37 16.48 8.87
C ASP A 20 -23.47 17.17 9.90
N ARG A 21 -23.07 16.44 10.96
CA ARG A 21 -22.17 16.94 12.00
C ARG A 21 -20.70 16.64 11.75
N LEU A 22 -20.38 15.70 10.85
CA LEU A 22 -19.02 15.21 10.63
C LEU A 22 -18.01 16.34 10.43
N LEU A 23 -18.34 17.32 9.59
CA LEU A 23 -17.44 18.44 9.30
C LEU A 23 -17.25 19.35 10.53
N ALA A 24 -18.31 19.61 11.29
CA ALA A 24 -18.25 20.45 12.48
C ALA A 24 -17.42 19.78 13.59
N ASP A 25 -17.66 18.49 13.83
CA ASP A 25 -16.94 17.71 14.83
C ASP A 25 -15.46 17.55 14.43
N ALA A 26 -15.16 17.32 13.14
CA ALA A 26 -13.77 17.26 12.62
C ALA A 26 -13.02 18.59 12.79
N LYS A 27 -13.69 19.73 12.49
CA LYS A 27 -13.09 21.05 12.71
C LYS A 27 -12.80 21.31 14.19
N ALA A 28 -13.75 20.96 15.07
CA ALA A 28 -13.56 21.12 16.51
C ALA A 28 -12.37 20.28 17.02
N LYS A 29 -12.23 19.03 16.54
CA LYS A 29 -11.08 18.17 16.85
C LYS A 29 -9.77 18.78 16.35
N ALA A 30 -9.70 19.23 15.11
CA ALA A 30 -8.48 19.86 14.57
C ALA A 30 -8.08 21.11 15.38
N LEU A 31 -9.04 21.97 15.74
CA LEU A 31 -8.78 23.15 16.57
C LEU A 31 -8.30 22.77 17.97
N SER A 32 -8.81 21.69 18.57
CA SER A 32 -8.35 21.21 19.88
C SER A 32 -6.91 20.69 19.88
N MET A 33 -6.37 20.36 18.70
CA MET A 33 -5.00 19.84 18.55
C MET A 33 -3.98 20.95 18.31
N VAL A 34 -4.40 22.20 18.05
CA VAL A 34 -3.50 23.32 17.72
C VAL A 34 -2.54 23.62 18.87
N GLU A 35 -3.04 23.59 20.11
CA GLU A 35 -2.23 23.83 21.29
C GLU A 35 -1.30 22.62 21.53
N GLY A 36 0.00 22.84 21.37
CA GLY A 36 1.01 21.77 21.53
C GLY A 36 1.16 20.86 20.32
N PHE A 37 0.67 21.25 19.13
CA PHE A 37 0.95 20.51 17.90
C PHE A 37 2.44 20.59 17.55
N GLU A 38 3.06 19.42 17.42
CA GLU A 38 4.39 19.26 16.83
C GLU A 38 4.26 18.39 15.57
N PRO A 39 4.86 18.81 14.44
CA PRO A 39 4.86 17.98 13.24
C PRO A 39 5.60 16.66 13.54
N PRO A 40 5.12 15.53 13.00
CA PRO A 40 5.81 14.26 13.17
C PRO A 40 7.22 14.34 12.57
N GLU A 41 8.17 13.64 13.18
CA GLU A 41 9.52 13.49 12.65
C GLU A 41 9.49 12.70 11.34
N ALA A 42 10.42 13.02 10.44
CA ALA A 42 10.59 12.28 9.20
C ALA A 42 10.96 10.83 9.53
N ILE A 43 10.32 9.90 8.82
CA ILE A 43 10.51 8.47 9.05
C ILE A 43 11.64 7.98 8.15
N GLU A 44 12.70 7.46 8.77
CA GLU A 44 13.73 6.67 8.09
C GLU A 44 13.50 5.18 8.33
N VAL A 45 13.57 4.39 7.27
CA VAL A 45 13.32 2.95 7.33
C VAL A 45 14.54 2.20 6.80
N SER A 46 15.01 1.19 7.55
CA SER A 46 15.99 0.24 7.05
C SER A 46 15.26 -0.93 6.41
N LEU A 47 15.49 -1.14 5.12
CA LEU A 47 14.82 -2.16 4.33
C LEU A 47 15.79 -3.26 3.89
N PRO A 48 15.28 -4.48 3.68
CA PRO A 48 16.13 -5.65 3.46
C PRO A 48 16.75 -5.75 2.06
N GLY A 49 16.42 -4.85 1.14
CA GLY A 49 17.01 -4.75 -0.19
C GLY A 49 16.82 -5.99 -1.07
N ALA A 50 17.75 -6.16 -2.02
CA ALA A 50 17.69 -7.20 -3.06
C ALA A 50 17.57 -8.64 -2.52
N THR A 51 18.04 -8.91 -1.30
CA THR A 51 17.94 -10.24 -0.68
C THR A 51 16.48 -10.62 -0.43
N ALA A 52 15.71 -9.72 0.18
CA ALA A 52 14.29 -9.97 0.41
C ALA A 52 13.48 -9.98 -0.89
N ARG A 53 13.82 -9.10 -1.84
CA ARG A 53 13.23 -9.13 -3.17
C ARG A 53 13.35 -10.53 -3.78
N THR A 54 14.58 -11.06 -3.86
CA THR A 54 14.85 -12.39 -4.41
C THR A 54 14.06 -13.49 -3.70
N ALA A 55 13.98 -13.45 -2.37
CA ALA A 55 13.19 -14.42 -1.61
C ALA A 55 11.69 -14.36 -1.94
N MET A 56 11.13 -13.14 -2.09
CA MET A 56 9.75 -12.95 -2.52
C MET A 56 9.54 -13.43 -3.97
N GLU A 57 10.46 -13.16 -4.89
CA GLU A 57 10.35 -13.65 -6.27
C GLU A 57 10.31 -15.18 -6.33
N MET A 58 11.14 -15.86 -5.52
CA MET A 58 11.13 -17.32 -5.44
C MET A 58 9.78 -17.84 -4.93
N ALA A 59 9.23 -17.25 -3.87
CA ALA A 59 7.93 -17.64 -3.32
C ALA A 59 6.79 -17.45 -4.33
N VAL A 60 6.81 -16.34 -5.08
CA VAL A 60 5.82 -16.06 -6.13
C VAL A 60 5.92 -17.06 -7.28
N LYS A 61 7.15 -17.38 -7.73
CA LYS A 61 7.40 -18.40 -8.76
C LYS A 61 6.89 -19.77 -8.31
N ASP A 62 7.11 -20.13 -7.05
CA ASP A 62 6.59 -21.38 -6.48
C ASP A 62 5.07 -21.42 -6.48
N PHE A 63 4.39 -20.32 -6.12
CA PHE A 63 2.93 -20.23 -6.22
C PHE A 63 2.41 -20.37 -7.66
N ARG A 64 3.11 -19.77 -8.63
CA ARG A 64 2.78 -19.94 -10.04
C ARG A 64 2.97 -21.38 -10.51
N ASN A 65 4.08 -22.02 -10.12
CA ASN A 65 4.38 -23.42 -10.45
C ASN A 65 3.33 -24.39 -9.85
N MET A 66 2.82 -24.07 -8.67
CA MET A 66 1.71 -24.81 -8.04
C MET A 66 0.33 -24.51 -8.65
N GLY A 67 0.24 -23.63 -9.65
CA GLY A 67 -1.04 -23.20 -10.24
C GLY A 67 -1.91 -22.36 -9.31
N ARG A 68 -1.32 -21.80 -8.24
CA ARG A 68 -2.00 -20.95 -7.26
C ARG A 68 -1.99 -19.47 -7.64
N ALA A 69 -1.09 -19.06 -8.53
CA ALA A 69 -0.97 -17.72 -9.08
C ALA A 69 -1.02 -17.74 -10.61
N THR A 70 -1.69 -16.76 -11.19
CA THR A 70 -1.70 -16.51 -12.64
C THR A 70 -0.41 -15.81 -13.09
N PRO A 71 -0.11 -15.76 -14.41
CA PRO A 71 0.99 -14.97 -14.92
C PRO A 71 0.92 -13.49 -14.51
N HIS A 72 -0.27 -12.88 -14.49
CA HIS A 72 -0.38 -11.47 -14.07
C HIS A 72 -0.28 -11.29 -12.56
N ASP A 73 -0.67 -12.29 -11.75
CA ASP A 73 -0.42 -12.25 -10.30
C ASP A 73 1.08 -12.19 -10.00
N GLU A 74 1.93 -12.86 -10.80
CA GLU A 74 3.39 -12.76 -10.68
C GLU A 74 3.86 -11.33 -10.97
N VAL A 75 3.38 -10.70 -12.04
CA VAL A 75 3.73 -9.30 -12.39
C VAL A 75 3.41 -8.34 -11.23
N VAL A 76 2.19 -8.40 -10.69
CA VAL A 76 1.77 -7.53 -9.58
C VAL A 76 2.55 -7.85 -8.29
N SER A 77 2.81 -9.13 -8.00
CA SER A 77 3.54 -9.53 -6.79
C SER A 77 5.00 -9.11 -6.83
N LEU A 78 5.64 -9.15 -8.00
CA LEU A 78 7.02 -8.71 -8.18
C LEU A 78 7.16 -7.18 -8.05
N ALA A 79 6.18 -6.43 -8.55
CA ALA A 79 6.10 -4.99 -8.34
C ALA A 79 5.96 -4.66 -6.84
N LEU A 80 5.11 -5.38 -6.11
CA LEU A 80 5.01 -5.23 -4.66
C LEU A 80 6.31 -5.61 -3.94
N ALA A 81 6.96 -6.69 -4.36
CA ALA A 81 8.22 -7.14 -3.78
C ALA A 81 9.32 -6.08 -3.89
N ASP A 82 9.37 -5.35 -5.01
CA ASP A 82 10.32 -4.27 -5.26
C ASP A 82 10.14 -3.11 -4.26
N VAL A 83 8.90 -2.63 -4.09
CA VAL A 83 8.59 -1.56 -3.13
C VAL A 83 8.88 -2.01 -1.70
N LEU A 84 8.45 -3.22 -1.31
CA LEU A 84 8.66 -3.74 0.05
C LEU A 84 10.13 -4.02 0.36
N SER A 85 10.97 -4.27 -0.64
CA SER A 85 12.42 -4.38 -0.46
C SER A 85 13.14 -3.04 -0.39
N GLY A 86 12.48 -1.93 -0.74
CA GLY A 86 13.11 -0.61 -0.88
C GLY A 86 13.85 -0.43 -2.20
N GLY A 87 13.43 -1.14 -3.26
CA GLY A 87 14.06 -1.10 -4.57
C GLY A 87 15.50 -1.60 -4.53
N ASP A 88 16.42 -0.72 -4.93
CA ASP A 88 17.86 -1.00 -5.05
C ASP A 88 18.68 -0.66 -3.79
N THR A 89 18.03 -0.37 -2.65
CA THR A 89 18.72 -0.07 -1.38
C THR A 89 19.55 -1.26 -0.87
N ASP A 90 20.67 -0.97 -0.20
CA ASP A 90 21.38 -1.96 0.61
C ASP A 90 20.79 -2.05 2.03
N VAL A 91 20.95 -3.21 2.68
CA VAL A 91 20.48 -3.44 4.06
C VAL A 91 21.21 -2.57 5.10
N THR A 92 22.39 -2.06 4.74
CA THR A 92 23.17 -1.14 5.59
C THR A 92 22.75 0.31 5.45
N GLU A 93 21.88 0.63 4.48
CA GLU A 93 21.39 1.98 4.21
C GLU A 93 19.99 2.19 4.83
N THR A 94 19.63 3.46 4.98
CA THR A 94 18.30 3.90 5.37
C THR A 94 17.64 4.62 4.18
N VAL A 95 16.34 4.42 4.05
CA VAL A 95 15.51 5.05 3.01
C VAL A 95 14.54 6.02 3.69
N ASP A 96 14.41 7.22 3.15
CA ASP A 96 13.43 8.21 3.61
C ASP A 96 12.02 7.82 3.13
N GLU A 97 10.99 8.22 3.90
CA GLU A 97 9.60 8.02 3.51
C GLU A 97 9.28 8.59 2.12
N GLY A 98 9.82 9.75 1.77
CA GLY A 98 9.65 10.38 0.47
C GLY A 98 10.17 9.53 -0.69
N ASP A 99 11.35 8.94 -0.52
CA ASP A 99 11.95 8.05 -1.53
C ASP A 99 11.09 6.79 -1.73
N LEU A 100 10.55 6.23 -0.64
CA LEU A 100 9.63 5.09 -0.71
C LEU A 100 8.30 5.43 -1.39
N LEU A 101 7.73 6.60 -1.10
CA LEU A 101 6.50 7.06 -1.75
C LEU A 101 6.73 7.32 -3.25
N GLU A 102 7.91 7.81 -3.64
CA GLU A 102 8.27 7.96 -5.04
C GLU A 102 8.38 6.60 -5.75
N LEU A 103 9.08 5.64 -5.13
CA LEU A 103 9.20 4.27 -5.63
C LEU A 103 7.83 3.58 -5.76
N GLU A 104 6.97 3.71 -4.74
CA GLU A 104 5.61 3.18 -4.77
C GLU A 104 4.81 3.80 -5.92
N ARG A 105 4.86 5.13 -6.07
CA ARG A 105 4.15 5.85 -7.13
C ARG A 105 4.58 5.38 -8.51
N GLU A 106 5.88 5.30 -8.77
CA GLU A 106 6.40 4.86 -10.07
C GLU A 106 5.99 3.42 -10.39
N THR A 107 6.15 2.52 -9.42
CA THR A 107 5.76 1.12 -9.54
C THR A 107 4.26 0.97 -9.78
N PHE A 108 3.44 1.67 -9.01
CA PHE A 108 1.98 1.66 -9.16
C PHE A 108 1.56 2.18 -10.54
N MET A 109 2.13 3.30 -10.99
CA MET A 109 1.81 3.87 -12.31
C MET A 109 2.15 2.90 -13.44
N SER A 110 3.24 2.13 -13.32
CA SER A 110 3.55 1.09 -14.30
C SER A 110 2.45 0.02 -14.39
N LEU A 111 1.88 -0.39 -13.24
CA LEU A 111 0.81 -1.39 -13.18
C LEU A 111 -0.52 -0.86 -13.70
N VAL A 112 -0.84 0.42 -13.46
CA VAL A 112 -2.08 1.05 -13.94
C VAL A 112 -2.14 1.06 -15.46
N THR A 113 -0.99 1.24 -16.13
CA THR A 113 -0.89 1.24 -17.60
C THR A 113 -0.77 -0.16 -18.21
N ASN A 114 -0.73 -1.23 -17.40
CA ASN A 114 -0.61 -2.59 -17.89
C ASN A 114 -1.95 -3.11 -18.44
N ASP A 115 -1.95 -3.68 -19.65
CA ASP A 115 -3.14 -4.20 -20.33
C ASP A 115 -3.93 -5.23 -19.51
N TYR A 116 -3.24 -6.12 -18.78
CA TYR A 116 -3.91 -7.13 -17.95
C TYR A 116 -4.53 -6.52 -16.70
N SER A 117 -3.92 -5.48 -16.12
CA SER A 117 -4.51 -4.70 -15.02
C SER A 117 -5.75 -3.94 -15.49
N LEU A 118 -5.67 -3.30 -16.67
CA LEU A 118 -6.81 -2.61 -17.29
C LEU A 118 -7.96 -3.59 -17.55
N ALA A 119 -7.67 -4.78 -18.09
CA ALA A 119 -8.68 -5.82 -18.30
C ALA A 119 -9.31 -6.30 -16.98
N ARG A 120 -8.52 -6.47 -15.91
CA ARG A 120 -9.05 -6.80 -14.57
C ARG A 120 -10.00 -5.72 -14.06
N MET A 121 -9.61 -4.45 -14.18
CA MET A 121 -10.43 -3.32 -13.76
C MET A 121 -11.73 -3.23 -14.56
N GLU A 122 -11.65 -3.28 -15.90
CA GLU A 122 -12.83 -3.23 -16.77
C GLU A 122 -13.80 -4.38 -16.46
N HIS A 123 -13.28 -5.60 -16.36
CA HIS A 123 -14.11 -6.77 -16.06
C HIS A 123 -14.76 -6.68 -14.69
N MET A 124 -14.01 -6.29 -13.66
CA MET A 124 -14.52 -6.16 -12.29
C MET A 124 -15.59 -5.08 -12.21
N LEU A 125 -15.38 -3.92 -12.83
CA LEU A 125 -16.34 -2.83 -12.86
C LEU A 125 -17.61 -3.20 -13.63
N THR A 126 -17.48 -3.96 -14.72
CA THR A 126 -18.62 -4.34 -15.58
C THR A 126 -19.43 -5.49 -15.00
N THR A 127 -18.77 -6.49 -14.41
CA THR A 127 -19.40 -7.76 -14.02
C THR A 127 -19.53 -7.96 -12.51
N GLY A 128 -18.82 -7.16 -11.71
CA GLY A 128 -18.70 -7.34 -10.26
C GLY A 128 -17.86 -8.57 -9.85
N LYS A 129 -17.20 -9.26 -10.81
CA LYS A 129 -16.43 -10.49 -10.55
C LYS A 129 -14.95 -10.29 -10.86
N PRO A 130 -14.03 -10.95 -10.14
CA PRO A 130 -12.61 -10.90 -10.46
C PRO A 130 -12.31 -11.60 -11.80
N LEU A 131 -11.50 -10.96 -12.65
CA LEU A 131 -10.89 -11.60 -13.81
C LEU A 131 -9.59 -12.29 -13.40
N ARG A 132 -9.42 -13.56 -13.78
CA ARG A 132 -8.18 -14.32 -13.58
C ARG A 132 -7.45 -14.47 -14.91
N ASN A 133 -6.48 -13.60 -15.14
CA ASN A 133 -5.57 -13.56 -16.30
C ASN A 133 -4.12 -13.53 -15.82
#